data_AF-A0A933D3H7-F1
#
_entry.id   AF-A0A933D3H7-F1
#
_cell.length_a   1.000
_cell.length_b   1.000
_cell.length_c   1.000
_cell.angle_alpha   90.00
_cell.angle_beta   90.00
_cell.angle_gamma   90.00
#
_symmetry.space_group_name_H-M   'P 1'
#
loop_
_entity.id
_entity.type
_entity.pdbx_description
1 polymer ?
#
loop_
_entity_poly.entity_id
_entity_poly.type
_entity_poly.pdbx_seq_one_letter_code
_entity_poly.pdbx_strand_id
1 'polypeptide(L)'
;MDTMLSVVKFLSVIAIPALVLFVVVYGIIRKVKIYEAFVEGAKEGFNIGVRIIPYLVAMLVAIGIFRAGGAMDILTLILSPITSLIGMPAETLPMALMRPLSGSGALGVMSEIITANGPESLIGRMVSVMMGSGETTFYVLAVYFGSVSVS
;
A
#
# COMPACT_ATOMS: atom_id res chain seq x y z
N MET A 1 19.54 -9.79 18.09
CA MET A 1 18.40 -9.52 17.20
C MET A 1 17.23 -8.93 17.98
N ASP A 2 16.90 -9.48 19.15
CA ASP A 2 15.71 -9.12 19.94
C ASP A 2 15.70 -7.68 20.49
N THR A 3 16.87 -7.15 20.88
CA THR A 3 17.01 -5.76 21.32
C THR A 3 16.70 -4.77 20.20
N MET A 4 17.20 -5.04 18.99
CA MET A 4 16.94 -4.19 17.82
C MET A 4 15.45 -4.22 17.45
N LEU A 5 14.83 -5.40 17.44
CA LEU A 5 13.40 -5.55 17.18
C LEU A 5 12.54 -4.80 18.20
N SER A 6 12.95 -4.81 19.47
CA SER A 6 12.25 -4.12 20.54
C SER A 6 12.32 -2.60 20.40
N VAL A 7 13.48 -2.05 20.02
CA VAL A 7 13.65 -0.61 19.74
C VAL A 7 12.79 -0.18 18.55
N VAL A 8 12.83 -0.93 17.44
CA VAL A 8 12.01 -0.62 16.26
C VAL A 8 10.53 -0.65 16.62
N LYS A 9 10.07 -1.68 17.33
CA LYS A 9 8.66 -1.79 17.75
C LYS A 9 8.24 -0.62 18.64
N PHE A 10 9.08 -0.22 19.59
CA PHE A 10 8.80 0.93 20.45
C PHE A 10 8.65 2.22 19.63
N LEU A 11 9.59 2.49 18.71
CA LEU A 11 9.55 3.65 17.83
C LEU A 11 8.31 3.64 16.90
N SER A 12 7.97 2.50 16.31
CA SER A 12 6.79 2.37 15.46
C SER A 12 5.49 2.65 16.22
N VAL A 13 5.37 2.19 17.46
CA VAL A 13 4.16 2.39 18.28
C VAL A 13 4.01 3.85 18.70
N ILE A 14 5.10 4.53 19.04
CA ILE A 14 5.04 5.93 19.51
C ILE A 14 4.95 6.95 18.37
N ALA A 15 5.33 6.58 17.14
CA ALA A 15 5.38 7.50 16.01
C ALA A 15 4.05 8.22 15.73
N ILE A 16 2.94 7.49 15.66
CA ILE A 16 1.61 8.09 15.37
C ILE A 16 1.15 9.00 16.51
N PRO A 17 1.13 8.56 17.80
CA PRO A 17 0.78 9.45 18.90
C PRO A 17 1.67 10.69 18.99
N ALA A 18 2.99 10.54 18.78
CA ALA A 18 3.92 11.66 18.81
C ALA A 18 3.66 12.68 17.69
N LEU A 19 3.35 12.21 16.47
CA LEU A 19 2.96 13.06 15.35
C LEU A 19 1.68 13.85 15.67
N VAL A 20 0.64 13.17 16.18
CA VAL A 20 -0.63 13.82 16.54
C VAL A 20 -0.41 14.88 17.62
N LEU A 21 0.35 14.54 18.67
CA LEU A 21 0.69 15.48 19.74
C LEU A 21 1.46 16.68 19.18
N PHE A 22 2.44 16.45 18.31
CA PHE A 22 3.21 17.51 17.66
C PHE A 22 2.31 18.48 16.89
N VAL A 23 1.38 17.98 16.06
CA VAL A 23 0.45 18.81 15.28
C VAL A 23 -0.45 19.64 16.20
N VAL A 24 -0.98 19.04 17.28
CA VAL A 24 -1.82 19.74 18.26
C VAL A 24 -1.03 20.83 18.97
N VAL A 25 0.14 20.51 19.53
CA VAL A 25 1.01 21.48 20.22
C VAL A 25 1.41 22.62 19.29
N TYR A 26 1.79 22.31 18.04
CA TYR A 26 2.09 23.31 17.03
C TYR A 26 0.89 24.24 16.75
N GLY A 27 -0.31 23.68 16.65
CA GLY A 27 -1.56 24.44 16.51
C GLY A 27 -1.81 25.39 17.70
N ILE A 28 -1.54 24.94 18.93
CA ILE A 28 -1.66 25.78 20.14
C ILE A 28 -0.66 26.94 20.08
N ILE A 29 0.61 26.65 19.79
CA ILE A 29 1.69 27.68 19.69
C ILE A 29 1.34 28.73 18.63
N ARG A 30 0.76 28.29 17.51
CA ARG A 30 0.30 29.17 16.42
C ARG A 30 -1.04 29.85 16.69
N LYS A 31 -1.66 29.63 17.85
CA LYS A 31 -2.99 30.16 18.23
C LYS A 31 -4.08 29.81 17.20
N VAL A 32 -3.98 28.63 16.59
CA VAL A 32 -5.00 28.11 15.68
C VAL A 32 -6.14 27.54 16.50
N LYS A 33 -7.38 27.75 16.04
CA LYS A 33 -8.55 27.08 16.60
C LYS A 33 -8.60 25.63 16.13
N ILE A 34 -7.86 24.76 16.81
CA ILE A 34 -7.58 23.38 16.39
C ILE A 34 -8.86 22.59 16.10
N TYR A 35 -9.88 22.72 16.95
CA TYR A 35 -11.15 22.01 16.75
C TYR A 35 -11.87 22.45 15.47
N GLU A 36 -11.99 23.77 15.23
CA GLU A 36 -12.63 24.30 14.01
C GLU A 36 -11.87 23.85 12.76
N ALA A 37 -10.54 23.98 12.76
CA ALA A 37 -9.68 23.54 11.66
C ALA A 37 -9.78 22.03 11.39
N PHE A 38 -9.84 21.21 12.44
CA PHE A 38 -10.03 19.76 12.32
C PHE A 38 -11.38 19.42 11.68
N VAL A 39 -12.47 20.04 12.13
CA VAL A 39 -13.82 19.79 11.61
C VAL A 39 -13.92 20.20 10.14
N GLU A 40 -13.32 21.33 9.78
CA GLU A 40 -13.28 21.81 8.39
C GLU A 40 -12.49 20.83 7.49
N GLY A 41 -11.28 20.46 7.90
CA GLY A 41 -10.47 19.48 7.19
C GLY A 41 -11.15 18.10 7.07
N ALA A 42 -11.88 17.67 8.11
CA ALA A 42 -12.63 16.41 8.08
C ALA A 42 -13.78 16.44 7.06
N LYS A 43 -14.50 17.58 6.94
CA LYS A 43 -15.56 17.74 5.93
C LYS A 43 -15.00 17.73 4.51
N GLU A 44 -13.89 18.43 4.28
CA GLU A 44 -13.21 18.44 2.99
C GLU A 44 -12.72 17.03 2.62
N GLY A 45 -12.06 16.35 3.56
CA GLY A 45 -11.61 14.97 3.39
C GLY A 45 -12.76 14.00 3.09
N PHE A 46 -13.92 14.16 3.73
CA PHE A 46 -15.10 13.35 3.42
C PHE A 46 -15.59 13.54 1.99
N ASN A 47 -15.67 14.78 1.50
CA ASN A 47 -16.06 15.07 0.12
C ASN A 47 -15.07 14.48 -0.89
N ILE A 48 -13.76 14.59 -0.61
CA ILE A 48 -12.71 13.97 -1.43
C ILE A 48 -12.90 12.45 -1.46
N GLY A 49 -13.13 11.82 -0.30
CA GLY A 49 -13.41 10.39 -0.19
C GLY A 49 -14.57 9.94 -1.07
N VAL A 50 -15.71 10.63 -1.01
CA VAL A 50 -16.90 10.33 -1.84
C VAL A 50 -16.58 10.39 -3.34
N ARG A 51 -15.77 11.36 -3.79
CA ARG A 51 -15.35 11.47 -5.19
C ARG A 51 -14.44 10.32 -5.64
N ILE A 52 -13.61 9.81 -4.75
CA ILE A 52 -12.62 8.76 -5.03
C ILE A 52 -13.25 7.37 -5.08
N ILE A 53 -14.28 7.09 -4.27
CA ILE A 53 -14.90 5.75 -4.13
C ILE A 53 -15.17 5.06 -5.48
N PRO A 54 -15.79 5.69 -6.50
CA PRO A 54 -16.10 5.02 -7.76
C PRO A 54 -14.86 4.47 -8.48
N TYR A 55 -13.77 5.24 -8.50
CA TYR A 55 -12.50 4.83 -9.12
C TYR A 55 -11.88 3.64 -8.39
N LEU A 56 -11.95 3.65 -7.05
CA LEU A 56 -11.46 2.53 -6.24
C LEU A 56 -12.27 1.27 -6.46
N VAL A 57 -13.59 1.37 -6.48
CA VAL A 57 -14.48 0.22 -6.73
C VAL A 57 -14.20 -0.38 -8.10
N ALA A 58 -14.11 0.44 -9.15
CA ALA A 58 -13.81 -0.04 -10.50
C ALA A 58 -12.45 -0.76 -10.56
N MET A 59 -11.42 -0.18 -9.95
CA MET A 59 -10.09 -0.78 -9.90
C MET A 59 -10.06 -2.10 -9.12
N LEU A 60 -10.67 -2.15 -7.93
CA LEU A 60 -10.71 -3.35 -7.09
C LEU A 60 -11.51 -4.47 -7.76
N VAL A 61 -12.61 -4.15 -8.43
CA VAL A 61 -13.39 -5.11 -9.23
C VAL A 61 -12.55 -5.65 -10.40
N ALA A 62 -11.88 -4.77 -11.15
CA ALA A 62 -11.01 -5.18 -12.25
C ALA A 62 -9.88 -6.10 -11.78
N ILE A 63 -9.23 -5.78 -10.65
CA ILE A 63 -8.22 -6.64 -10.02
C ILE A 63 -8.81 -7.99 -9.59
N GLY A 64 -10.02 -7.99 -9.02
CA GLY A 64 -10.72 -9.22 -8.63
C GLY A 64 -10.98 -10.14 -9.82
N ILE A 65 -11.51 -9.59 -10.92
CA ILE A 65 -11.72 -10.32 -12.18
C ILE A 65 -10.38 -10.80 -12.73
N PHE A 66 -9.35 -9.95 -12.72
CA PHE A 66 -8.02 -10.27 -13.24
C PHE A 66 -7.36 -11.44 -12.48
N ARG A 67 -7.51 -11.49 -11.15
CA ARG A 67 -7.02 -12.60 -10.32
C ARG A 67 -7.86 -13.87 -10.51
N ALA A 68 -9.18 -13.77 -10.44
CA ALA A 68 -10.07 -14.93 -10.50
C ALA A 68 -10.15 -15.56 -11.91
N GLY A 69 -9.94 -14.76 -12.97
CA GLY A 69 -10.01 -15.19 -14.36
C GLY A 69 -8.73 -15.84 -14.90
N GLY A 70 -7.70 -16.05 -14.07
CA GLY A 70 -6.42 -16.67 -14.49
C GLY A 70 -5.51 -15.78 -15.34
N ALA A 71 -5.88 -14.51 -15.56
CA ALA A 71 -5.07 -13.57 -16.34
C ALA A 71 -3.71 -13.28 -15.67
N MET A 72 -3.67 -13.31 -14.33
CA MET A 72 -2.43 -13.22 -13.56
C MET A 72 -1.46 -14.37 -13.87
N ASP A 73 -1.99 -15.59 -14.02
CA ASP A 73 -1.16 -16.78 -14.31
C ASP A 73 -0.58 -16.70 -15.73
N ILE A 74 -1.40 -16.24 -16.69
CA ILE A 74 -0.95 -16.01 -18.08
C ILE A 74 0.15 -14.95 -18.13
N LEU A 75 -0.04 -13.81 -17.46
CA LEU A 75 1.01 -12.77 -17.41
C LEU A 75 2.28 -13.31 -16.75
N THR A 76 2.14 -14.09 -15.68
CA THR A 76 3.29 -14.68 -14.98
C THR A 76 4.06 -15.61 -15.91
N LEU A 77 3.37 -16.44 -16.70
CA LEU A 77 3.99 -17.32 -17.69
C LEU A 77 4.76 -16.54 -18.77
N ILE A 78 4.18 -15.44 -19.27
CA ILE A 78 4.78 -14.62 -20.33
C ILE A 78 5.99 -13.83 -19.81
N LEU A 79 5.92 -13.31 -18.58
CA LEU A 79 6.96 -12.44 -18.02
C LEU A 79 8.09 -13.21 -17.35
N SER A 80 7.85 -14.43 -16.87
CA SER A 80 8.84 -15.27 -16.18
C SER A 80 10.20 -15.41 -16.90
N PRO A 81 10.26 -15.63 -18.23
CA PRO A 81 11.53 -15.70 -18.94
C PRO A 81 12.35 -14.42 -18.88
N ILE A 82 11.69 -13.25 -18.77
CA ILE A 82 12.36 -11.95 -18.70
C ILE A 82 12.82 -11.69 -17.25
N THR A 83 11.96 -11.99 -16.29
CA THR A 83 12.24 -11.71 -14.87
C THR A 83 13.27 -12.66 -14.28
N SER A 84 13.33 -13.89 -14.78
CA SER A 84 14.37 -14.85 -14.40
C SER A 84 15.77 -14.38 -14.81
N LEU A 85 15.93 -13.60 -15.90
CA LEU A 85 17.23 -13.03 -16.30
C LEU A 85 17.82 -12.07 -15.26
N ILE A 86 16.95 -11.38 -14.52
CA ILE A 86 17.36 -10.45 -13.44
C ILE A 86 17.32 -11.12 -12.05
N GLY A 87 17.14 -12.44 -12.00
CA GLY A 87 17.10 -13.20 -10.75
C GLY A 87 15.81 -13.04 -9.95
N MET A 88 14.71 -12.55 -10.57
CA MET A 88 13.40 -12.46 -9.94
C MET A 88 12.57 -13.72 -10.24
N PRO A 89 12.27 -14.57 -9.22
CA PRO A 89 11.50 -15.79 -9.39
C PRO A 89 10.06 -15.51 -9.83
N ALA A 90 9.48 -16.40 -10.63
CA ALA A 90 8.12 -16.24 -11.17
C ALA A 90 7.06 -16.16 -10.07
N GLU A 91 7.30 -16.80 -8.92
CA GLU A 91 6.41 -16.79 -7.76
C GLU A 91 6.26 -15.39 -7.14
N THR A 92 7.20 -14.48 -7.42
CA THR A 92 7.16 -13.09 -6.94
C THR A 92 6.47 -12.13 -7.92
N LEU A 93 6.22 -12.56 -9.17
CA LEU A 93 5.57 -11.73 -10.19
C LEU A 93 4.17 -11.24 -9.77
N PRO A 94 3.29 -12.09 -9.19
CA PRO A 94 2.01 -11.62 -8.70
C PRO A 94 2.15 -10.50 -7.67
N MET A 95 3.16 -10.57 -6.80
CA MET A 95 3.46 -9.52 -5.83
C MET A 95 3.93 -8.23 -6.52
N ALA A 96 4.83 -8.34 -7.48
CA ALA A 96 5.34 -7.20 -8.25
C ALA A 96 4.23 -6.48 -9.05
N LEU A 97 3.25 -7.23 -9.58
CA LEU A 97 2.11 -6.67 -10.31
C LEU A 97 1.03 -6.11 -9.37
N MET A 98 0.80 -6.76 -8.23
CA MET A 98 -0.22 -6.32 -7.28
C MET A 98 0.22 -5.11 -6.45
N ARG A 99 1.52 -4.95 -6.13
CA ARG A 99 1.99 -3.85 -5.27
C ARG A 99 1.55 -2.47 -5.76
N PRO A 100 1.73 -2.11 -7.05
CA PRO A 100 1.35 -0.80 -7.54
C PRO A 100 -0.17 -0.62 -7.62
N LEU A 101 -0.94 -1.70 -7.70
CA LEU A 101 -2.40 -1.68 -7.88
C LEU A 101 -3.15 -1.64 -6.56
N SER A 102 -2.71 -2.40 -5.55
CA SER A 102 -3.44 -2.55 -4.29
C SER A 102 -2.54 -2.99 -3.15
N GLY A 103 -2.59 -2.26 -2.03
CA GLY A 103 -1.79 -2.55 -0.84
C GLY A 103 -2.36 -3.74 -0.06
N SER A 104 -3.68 -3.84 0.05
CA SER A 104 -4.35 -4.98 0.69
C SER A 104 -4.27 -6.24 -0.17
N GLY A 105 -4.42 -6.12 -1.49
CA GLY A 105 -4.22 -7.23 -2.41
C GLY A 105 -2.79 -7.77 -2.39
N ALA A 106 -1.80 -6.86 -2.40
CA ALA A 106 -0.39 -7.18 -2.20
C ALA A 106 -0.11 -7.88 -0.86
N LEU A 107 -0.70 -7.39 0.24
CA LEU A 107 -0.54 -8.02 1.55
C LEU A 107 -1.06 -9.45 1.57
N GLY A 108 -2.21 -9.71 0.91
CA GLY A 108 -2.74 -11.06 0.75
C GLY A 108 -1.78 -11.98 0.00
N VAL A 109 -1.26 -11.54 -1.15
CA VAL A 109 -0.28 -12.30 -1.94
C VAL A 109 1.01 -12.55 -1.16
N MET A 110 1.53 -11.54 -0.47
CA MET A 110 2.70 -11.68 0.40
C MET A 110 2.46 -12.73 1.49
N SER A 111 1.29 -12.69 2.15
CA SER A 111 0.92 -13.63 3.20
C SER A 111 0.83 -15.07 2.67
N GLU A 112 0.22 -15.28 1.49
CA GLU A 112 0.15 -16.58 0.83
C GLU A 112 1.56 -17.13 0.54
N ILE A 113 2.43 -16.30 -0.05
CA ILE A 113 3.81 -16.68 -0.40
C ILE A 113 4.66 -17.01 0.83
N ILE A 114 4.59 -16.17 1.88
CA ILE A 114 5.33 -16.39 3.13
C ILE A 114 4.81 -17.64 3.85
N THR A 115 3.50 -17.89 3.83
CA THR A 115 2.93 -19.11 4.44
C THR A 115 3.40 -20.36 3.71
N ALA A 116 3.49 -20.32 2.37
CA ALA A 116 3.93 -21.45 1.56
C ALA A 116 5.45 -21.71 1.60
N ASN A 117 6.28 -20.67 1.66
CA ASN A 117 7.73 -20.77 1.49
C ASN A 117 8.54 -20.46 2.76
N GLY A 118 7.88 -19.95 3.81
CA GLY A 118 8.53 -19.42 5.00
C GLY A 118 9.11 -18.02 4.80
N PRO A 119 9.15 -17.18 5.85
CA PRO A 119 9.63 -15.80 5.77
C PRO A 119 11.15 -15.70 5.50
N GLU A 120 11.92 -16.73 5.86
CA GLU A 120 13.38 -16.76 5.68
C GLU A 120 13.82 -17.15 4.26
N SER A 121 12.90 -17.63 3.42
CA SER A 121 13.19 -17.98 2.03
C SER A 121 13.55 -16.75 1.20
N LEU A 122 14.29 -16.94 0.09
CA LEU A 122 14.62 -15.87 -0.84
C LEU A 122 13.35 -15.17 -1.35
N ILE A 123 12.34 -15.95 -1.74
CA ILE A 123 11.05 -15.47 -2.23
C ILE A 123 10.32 -14.71 -1.11
N GLY A 124 10.28 -15.25 0.12
CA GLY A 124 9.69 -14.61 1.28
C GLY A 124 10.32 -13.25 1.62
N ARG A 125 11.65 -13.17 1.58
CA ARG A 125 12.39 -11.91 1.76
C ARG A 125 12.13 -10.93 0.63
N MET A 126 12.10 -11.40 -0.61
CA MET A 126 11.85 -10.55 -1.79
C MET A 126 10.46 -9.92 -1.74
N VAL A 127 9.41 -10.69 -1.45
CA VAL A 127 8.05 -10.15 -1.34
C VAL A 127 7.90 -9.23 -0.13
N SER A 128 8.63 -9.49 0.96
CA SER A 128 8.67 -8.60 2.14
C SER A 128 9.30 -7.24 1.80
N VAL A 129 10.38 -7.24 1.01
CA VAL A 129 11.00 -6.00 0.51
C VAL A 129 10.04 -5.28 -0.44
N MET A 130 9.44 -5.98 -1.41
CA MET A 130 8.44 -5.38 -2.32
C MET A 130 7.28 -4.73 -1.56
N MET A 131 6.79 -5.37 -0.49
CA MET A 131 5.72 -4.83 0.35
C MET A 131 6.16 -3.57 1.11
N GLY A 132 7.42 -3.50 1.54
CA GLY A 132 7.97 -2.37 2.28
C GLY A 132 8.50 -1.21 1.43
N SER A 133 8.85 -1.43 0.16
CA SER A 133 9.66 -0.49 -0.63
C SER A 133 8.90 0.46 -1.56
N GLY A 134 7.64 0.20 -1.90
CA GLY A 134 6.89 1.05 -2.84
C GLY A 134 5.47 1.33 -2.37
N GLU A 135 4.82 2.36 -2.90
CA GLU A 135 3.40 2.61 -2.68
C GLU A 135 2.52 1.91 -3.74
N THR A 136 1.21 2.03 -3.58
CA THR A 136 0.22 1.61 -4.57
C THR A 136 0.10 2.64 -5.68
N THR A 137 1.12 2.75 -6.54
CA THR A 137 1.26 3.85 -7.52
C THR A 137 0.01 4.06 -8.38
N PHE A 138 -0.59 3.03 -8.98
CA PHE A 138 -1.78 3.20 -9.82
C PHE A 138 -3.00 3.61 -9.02
N TYR A 139 -3.14 3.11 -7.79
CA TYR A 139 -4.17 3.56 -6.86
C TYR A 139 -3.97 5.05 -6.54
N VAL A 140 -2.75 5.46 -6.20
CA VAL A 140 -2.42 6.85 -5.91
C VAL A 140 -2.71 7.72 -7.12
N LEU A 141 -2.28 7.34 -8.32
CA LEU A 141 -2.59 8.08 -9.55
C LEU A 141 -4.10 8.22 -9.79
N ALA A 142 -4.87 7.15 -9.62
CA ALA A 142 -6.33 7.20 -9.79
C ALA A 142 -7.00 8.13 -8.76
N VAL A 143 -6.54 8.09 -7.51
CA VAL A 143 -7.01 8.98 -6.44
C VAL A 143 -6.67 10.43 -6.74
N TYR A 144 -5.40 10.71 -7.06
CA TYR A 144 -4.95 12.07 -7.31
C TYR A 144 -5.59 12.63 -8.58
N PHE A 145 -5.53 11.94 -9.72
CA PHE A 145 -6.17 12.41 -10.95
C PHE A 145 -7.71 12.50 -10.84
N GLY A 146 -8.34 11.57 -10.13
CA GLY A 146 -9.78 11.64 -9.84
C GLY A 146 -10.16 12.83 -8.95
N SER A 147 -9.27 13.27 -8.05
CA SER A 147 -9.53 14.42 -7.17
C SER A 147 -9.44 15.77 -7.88
N VAL A 148 -8.61 15.88 -8.93
CA VAL A 148 -8.44 17.10 -9.74
C VAL A 148 -9.29 17.12 -11.02
N SER A 149 -10.13 16.10 -11.24
CA SER A 149 -10.98 15.96 -12.43
C SER A 149 -10.21 16.08 -13.75
N VAL A 150 -8.95 15.64 -13.78
CA VAL A 150 -8.17 15.61 -15.03
C VAL A 150 -8.80 14.55 -15.92
N SER A 151 -9.45 15.01 -17.00
CA SER A 151 -10.11 14.17 -18.01
C SER A 151 -9.22 14.01 -19.23
#